data_AF-A0A1Y1T5F1-F1
#
_entry.id   AF-A0A1Y1T5F1-F1
#
_cell.length_a   1.000
_cell.length_b   1.000
_cell.length_c   1.000
_cell.angle_alpha   90.00
_cell.angle_beta   90.00
_cell.angle_gamma   90.00
#
_symmetry.space_group_name_H-M   'P 1'
#
loop_
_entity.id
_entity.type
_entity.pdbx_description
1 polymer ?
#
loop_
_entity_poly.entity_id
_entity_poly.type
_entity_poly.pdbx_seq_one_letter_code
_entity_poly.pdbx_strand_id
1 'polypeptide(L)'
;MKNIARKCFPKAVQVTDRFHVQKLAFEALQDIRIKHRWEAIDLENEQIKQARLKQKSCSPEIFANGDTRKQLLARSRYLLYKAPSNWTENQLQRSKILFGQYPDIKLAFKLTQRLRNIFNNAKSKEGAYTKLAHWYKDVEDTGFKAFNTIANTITINYRSILNYFINRSTNASAESFNAKIKAFRAQFRGVKNIEFFLYRLTTIFA
;
A
#
# COMPACT_ATOMS: atom_id res chain seq x y z
N MET A 1 3.41 -22.82 -6.64
CA MET A 1 3.73 -22.43 -8.04
C MET A 1 5.22 -22.27 -8.34
N LYS A 2 6.04 -21.55 -7.54
CA LYS A 2 7.47 -21.31 -7.86
C LYS A 2 8.26 -22.60 -8.21
N ASN A 3 8.09 -23.67 -7.44
CA ASN A 3 8.76 -24.96 -7.69
C ASN A 3 8.29 -25.65 -8.98
N ILE A 4 6.99 -25.57 -9.28
CA ILE A 4 6.40 -26.12 -10.52
C ILE A 4 6.97 -25.37 -11.72
N ALA A 5 6.97 -24.03 -11.69
CA ALA A 5 7.53 -23.21 -12.76
C ALA A 5 9.02 -23.52 -12.99
N ARG A 6 9.79 -23.72 -11.91
CA ARG A 6 11.22 -24.09 -12.02
C ARG A 6 11.42 -25.47 -12.64
N LYS A 7 10.54 -26.44 -12.34
CA LYS A 7 10.64 -27.82 -12.85
C LYS A 7 10.18 -27.90 -14.31
N CYS A 8 9.04 -27.30 -14.64
CA CYS A 8 8.44 -27.40 -15.97
C CYS A 8 9.01 -26.40 -16.98
N PHE A 9 9.51 -25.25 -16.52
CA PHE A 9 10.06 -24.18 -17.38
C PHE A 9 11.46 -23.77 -16.89
N PRO A 10 12.48 -24.64 -17.00
CA PRO A 10 13.80 -24.41 -16.40
C PRO A 10 14.55 -23.20 -16.98
N LYS A 11 14.23 -22.80 -18.22
CA LYS A 11 14.79 -21.61 -18.87
C LYS A 11 14.04 -20.31 -18.54
N ALA A 12 12.90 -20.37 -17.85
CA ALA A 12 12.10 -19.20 -17.55
C ALA A 12 12.66 -18.40 -16.36
N VAL A 13 12.66 -17.07 -16.48
CA VAL A 13 13.06 -16.16 -15.40
C VAL A 13 11.83 -15.80 -14.57
N GLN A 14 11.85 -16.15 -13.29
CA GLN A 14 10.78 -15.77 -12.36
C GLN A 14 10.90 -14.30 -11.97
N VAL A 15 9.80 -13.56 -12.10
CA VAL A 15 9.69 -12.14 -11.77
C VAL A 15 8.61 -11.96 -10.71
N THR A 16 8.94 -11.23 -9.63
CA THR A 16 7.95 -10.78 -8.65
C THR A 16 7.32 -9.48 -9.14
N ASP A 17 6.00 -9.39 -9.13
CA ASP A 17 5.32 -8.17 -9.56
C ASP A 17 5.60 -7.01 -8.60
N ARG A 18 6.00 -5.87 -9.18
CA ARG A 18 6.35 -4.64 -8.46
C ARG A 18 5.17 -4.12 -7.63
N PHE A 19 3.94 -4.30 -8.11
CA PHE A 19 2.74 -3.78 -7.44
C PHE A 19 2.49 -4.49 -6.11
N HIS A 20 2.77 -5.79 -6.04
CA HIS A 20 2.72 -6.54 -4.78
C HIS A 20 3.78 -6.07 -3.79
N VAL A 21 5.01 -5.81 -4.25
CA VAL A 21 6.08 -5.28 -3.38
C VAL A 21 5.71 -3.88 -2.86
N GLN A 22 5.20 -3.02 -3.72
CA GLN A 22 4.74 -1.68 -3.34
C GLN A 22 3.55 -1.73 -2.37
N LYS A 23 2.63 -2.68 -2.56
CA LYS A 23 1.46 -2.89 -1.69
C LYS A 23 1.88 -3.16 -0.25
N LEU A 24 2.91 -3.99 -0.04
CA LEU A 24 3.44 -4.25 1.30
C LEU A 24 3.88 -2.94 1.98
N ALA A 25 4.66 -2.11 1.30
CA ALA A 25 5.11 -0.81 1.85
C ALA A 25 3.95 0.15 2.12
N PHE A 26 2.86 0.08 1.36
CA PHE A 26 1.65 0.83 1.69
C PHE A 26 0.95 0.26 2.93
N GLU A 27 0.85 -1.06 3.07
CA GLU A 27 0.23 -1.71 4.24
C GLU A 27 0.94 -1.29 5.53
N ALA A 28 2.27 -1.33 5.60
CA ALA A 28 3.00 -0.85 6.78
C ALA A 28 2.77 0.63 7.11
N LEU A 29 2.71 1.50 6.09
CA LEU A 29 2.38 2.91 6.30
C LEU A 29 0.96 3.07 6.86
N GLN A 30 0.01 2.26 6.37
CA GLN A 30 -1.36 2.30 6.86
C GLN A 30 -1.48 1.77 8.29
N ASP A 31 -0.68 0.79 8.69
CA ASP A 31 -0.66 0.27 10.06
C ASP A 31 -0.29 1.36 11.06
N ILE A 32 0.74 2.17 10.76
CA ILE A 32 1.12 3.33 11.57
C ILE A 32 -0.04 4.33 11.69
N ARG A 33 -0.66 4.68 10.56
CA ARG A 33 -1.83 5.59 10.55
C ARG A 33 -3.02 5.02 11.33
N ILE A 34 -3.28 3.72 11.22
CA ILE A 34 -4.39 3.04 11.89
C ILE A 34 -4.15 3.04 13.40
N LYS A 35 -2.92 2.79 13.84
CA LYS A 35 -2.54 2.87 15.26
C LYS A 35 -2.84 4.26 15.84
N HIS A 36 -2.38 5.32 15.19
CA HIS A 36 -2.70 6.69 15.61
C HIS A 36 -4.18 7.01 15.59
N ARG A 37 -4.94 6.38 14.68
CA ARG A 37 -6.39 6.60 14.62
C ARG A 37 -7.10 6.00 15.83
N TRP A 38 -6.66 4.83 16.29
CA TRP A 38 -7.17 4.24 17.53
C TRP A 38 -6.83 5.10 18.74
N GLU A 39 -5.57 5.53 18.86
CA GLU A 39 -5.13 6.45 19.93
C GLU A 39 -5.97 7.75 19.96
N ALA A 40 -6.26 8.32 18.79
CA ALA A 40 -7.10 9.52 18.69
C ALA A 40 -8.57 9.28 19.09
N ILE A 41 -9.11 8.10 18.79
CA ILE A 41 -10.48 7.72 19.20
C ILE A 41 -10.54 7.50 20.71
N ASP A 42 -9.54 6.84 21.28
CA ASP A 42 -9.47 6.58 22.72
C ASP A 42 -9.35 7.87 23.53
N LEU A 43 -8.47 8.78 23.11
CA LEU A 43 -8.34 10.10 23.72
C LEU A 43 -9.66 10.89 23.72
N GLU A 44 -10.37 10.88 22.59
CA GLU A 44 -11.67 11.57 22.49
C GLU A 44 -12.71 10.91 23.40
N ASN A 45 -12.74 9.58 23.48
CA ASN A 45 -13.64 8.85 24.38
C ASN A 45 -13.36 9.19 25.85
N GLU A 46 -12.10 9.30 26.24
CA GLU A 46 -11.70 9.72 27.59
C GLU A 46 -12.15 11.16 27.90
N GLN A 47 -11.94 12.08 26.96
CA GLN A 47 -12.39 13.47 27.09
C GLN A 47 -13.92 13.55 27.28
N ILE A 48 -14.68 12.79 26.50
CA ILE A 48 -16.14 12.71 26.63
C ILE A 48 -16.54 12.16 28.00
N LYS A 49 -15.88 11.09 28.48
CA LYS A 49 -16.15 10.54 29.83
C LYS A 49 -15.90 11.57 30.91
N GLN A 50 -14.77 12.28 30.85
CA GLN A 50 -14.42 13.32 31.82
C GLN A 50 -15.37 14.52 31.79
N ALA A 51 -15.80 14.94 30.61
CA ALA A 51 -16.75 16.03 30.45
C ALA A 51 -18.14 15.66 31.01
N ARG A 52 -18.60 14.43 30.79
CA ARG A 52 -19.84 13.90 31.39
C ARG A 52 -19.78 13.90 32.92
N LEU A 53 -18.68 13.44 33.51
CA LEU A 53 -18.48 13.47 34.97
C LEU A 53 -18.55 14.91 35.53
N LYS A 54 -18.04 15.88 34.77
CA LYS A 54 -18.03 17.30 35.15
C LYS A 54 -19.28 18.07 34.70
N GLN A 55 -20.26 17.40 34.08
CA GLN A 55 -21.45 18.02 33.45
C GLN A 55 -21.11 19.19 32.49
N LYS A 56 -19.99 19.10 31.77
CA LYS A 56 -19.55 20.10 30.79
C LYS A 56 -19.73 19.58 29.36
N SER A 57 -19.94 20.49 28.41
CA SER A 57 -19.89 20.18 26.98
C SER A 57 -18.45 19.90 26.55
N CYS A 58 -18.26 18.91 25.68
CA CYS A 58 -16.97 18.56 25.09
C CYS A 58 -17.04 18.77 23.58
N SER A 59 -16.25 19.70 23.07
CA SER A 59 -16.08 19.90 21.63
C SER A 59 -14.71 19.37 21.21
N PRO A 60 -14.63 18.57 20.13
CA PRO A 60 -13.34 18.07 19.67
C PRO A 60 -12.49 19.22 19.09
N GLU A 61 -11.18 19.07 19.18
CA GLU A 61 -10.23 19.95 18.49
C GLU A 61 -10.37 19.79 16.97
N ILE A 62 -10.48 20.91 16.26
CA ILE A 62 -10.68 20.97 14.81
C ILE A 62 -9.46 21.64 14.18
N PHE A 63 -8.90 21.01 13.15
CA PHE A 63 -7.80 21.58 12.38
C PHE A 63 -8.27 22.59 11.34
N ALA A 64 -7.33 23.35 10.76
CA ALA A 64 -7.62 24.37 9.76
C ALA A 64 -8.42 23.88 8.53
N ASN A 65 -8.42 22.58 8.25
CA ASN A 65 -9.19 21.97 7.16
C ASN A 65 -10.58 21.44 7.59
N GLY A 66 -11.03 21.74 8.82
CA GLY A 66 -12.31 21.31 9.36
C GLY A 66 -12.35 19.84 9.83
N ASP A 67 -11.23 19.11 9.77
CA ASP A 67 -11.17 17.73 10.28
C ASP A 67 -10.86 17.72 11.79
N THR A 68 -11.53 16.84 12.52
CA THR A 68 -11.04 16.38 13.84
C THR A 68 -9.83 15.45 13.68
N ARG A 69 -9.08 15.16 14.76
CA ARG A 69 -7.93 14.24 14.74
C ARG A 69 -8.24 12.85 14.16
N LYS A 70 -9.33 12.21 14.57
CA LYS A 70 -9.76 10.92 13.99
C LYS A 70 -10.15 11.03 12.51
N GLN A 71 -10.79 12.14 12.11
CA GLN A 71 -11.21 12.37 10.72
C GLN A 71 -10.01 12.64 9.82
N LEU A 72 -9.02 13.43 10.29
CA LEU A 72 -7.77 13.69 9.61
C LEU A 72 -7.08 12.36 9.25
N LEU A 73 -6.93 11.48 10.24
CA LEU A 73 -6.32 10.16 10.05
C LEU A 73 -7.15 9.27 9.13
N ALA A 74 -8.49 9.24 9.26
CA ALA A 74 -9.34 8.42 8.39
C ALA A 74 -9.31 8.89 6.93
N ARG A 75 -9.52 10.19 6.69
CA ARG A 75 -9.62 10.81 5.36
C ARG A 75 -8.27 10.90 4.65
N SER A 76 -7.16 10.82 5.39
CA SER A 76 -5.81 10.76 4.82
C SER A 76 -5.44 9.40 4.22
N ARG A 77 -6.26 8.36 4.36
CA ARG A 77 -5.95 7.02 3.81
C ARG A 77 -5.51 7.07 2.36
N TYR A 78 -6.30 7.72 1.49
CA TYR A 78 -6.10 7.66 0.04
C TYR A 78 -4.94 8.51 -0.47
N LEU A 79 -4.63 9.64 0.17
CA LEU A 79 -3.50 10.47 -0.26
C LEU A 79 -2.16 9.74 -0.05
N LEU A 80 -2.07 8.90 0.98
CA LEU A 80 -0.88 8.11 1.30
C LEU A 80 -0.56 6.99 0.29
N TYR A 81 -1.51 6.64 -0.58
CA TYR A 81 -1.26 5.72 -1.71
C TYR A 81 -0.75 6.42 -2.97
N LYS A 82 -0.84 7.75 -3.02
CA LYS A 82 -0.57 8.54 -4.23
C LYS A 82 0.80 9.20 -4.17
N ALA A 83 1.36 9.45 -5.35
CA ALA A 83 2.49 10.36 -5.45
C ALA A 83 2.03 11.80 -5.16
N PRO A 84 2.86 12.64 -4.53
CA PRO A 84 2.52 14.03 -4.26
C PRO A 84 2.07 14.83 -5.50
N SER A 85 2.65 14.54 -6.66
CA SER A 85 2.27 15.12 -7.95
C SER A 85 0.83 14.85 -8.36
N ASN A 86 0.19 13.83 -7.77
CA ASN A 86 -1.16 13.39 -8.12
C ASN A 86 -2.17 13.71 -7.01
N TRP A 87 -1.80 14.57 -6.05
CA TRP A 87 -2.69 15.06 -5.03
C TRP A 87 -3.59 16.17 -5.57
N THR A 88 -4.86 16.15 -5.17
CA THR A 88 -5.71 17.32 -5.31
C THR A 88 -5.32 18.39 -4.29
N GLU A 89 -5.76 19.63 -4.48
CA GLU A 89 -5.49 20.72 -3.53
C GLU A 89 -5.92 20.36 -2.09
N ASN A 90 -7.12 19.78 -1.95
CA ASN A 90 -7.62 19.28 -0.66
C ASN A 90 -6.74 18.18 -0.05
N GLN A 91 -6.10 17.33 -0.88
CA GLN A 91 -5.16 16.32 -0.41
C GLN A 91 -3.82 16.95 0.00
N LEU A 92 -3.35 17.95 -0.75
CA LEU A 92 -2.13 18.69 -0.43
C LEU A 92 -2.26 19.42 0.91
N GLN A 93 -3.33 20.19 1.11
CA GLN A 93 -3.59 20.88 2.37
C GLN A 93 -3.68 19.92 3.55
N ARG A 94 -4.42 18.81 3.38
CA ARG A 94 -4.53 17.76 4.40
C ARG A 94 -3.17 17.11 4.72
N SER A 95 -2.33 16.89 3.70
CA SER A 95 -1.00 16.32 3.91
C SER A 95 -0.10 17.21 4.75
N LYS A 96 -0.20 18.54 4.61
CA LYS A 96 0.56 19.50 5.42
C LYS A 96 0.21 19.36 6.90
N ILE A 97 -1.08 19.29 7.21
CA ILE A 97 -1.57 19.11 8.59
C ILE A 97 -1.14 17.73 9.12
N LEU A 98 -1.43 16.67 8.36
CA LEU A 98 -1.11 15.28 8.76
C LEU A 98 0.39 15.12 9.08
N PHE A 99 1.26 15.59 8.20
CA PHE A 99 2.71 15.44 8.38
C PHE A 99 3.32 16.40 9.39
N GLY A 100 2.63 17.48 9.73
CA GLY A 100 2.99 18.33 10.86
C GLY A 100 2.65 17.68 12.20
N GLN A 101 1.48 17.05 12.28
CA GLN A 101 1.00 16.39 13.50
C GLN A 101 1.62 15.00 13.72
N TYR A 102 1.95 14.28 12.63
CA TYR A 102 2.48 12.92 12.65
C TYR A 102 3.75 12.81 11.79
N PRO A 103 4.91 13.23 12.32
CA PRO A 103 6.19 13.18 11.59
C PRO A 103 6.64 11.77 11.21
N ASP A 104 6.25 10.77 11.98
CA ASP A 104 6.51 9.35 11.73
C ASP A 104 5.73 8.83 10.51
N ILE A 105 4.45 9.22 10.35
CA ILE A 105 3.67 8.98 9.13
C ILE A 105 4.35 9.64 7.92
N LYS A 106 4.91 10.85 8.08
CA LYS A 106 5.67 11.54 7.01
C LYS A 106 6.91 10.73 6.62
N LEU A 107 7.65 10.22 7.61
CA LEU A 107 8.84 9.42 7.38
C LEU A 107 8.49 8.10 6.68
N ALA A 108 7.49 7.39 7.16
CA ALA A 108 6.97 6.17 6.53
C ALA A 108 6.50 6.44 5.09
N PHE A 109 5.80 7.55 4.85
CA PHE A 109 5.38 7.95 3.50
C PHE A 109 6.59 8.18 2.57
N LYS A 110 7.65 8.82 3.06
CA LYS A 110 8.89 8.99 2.29
C LYS A 110 9.51 7.65 1.91
N LEU A 111 9.56 6.68 2.83
CA LEU A 111 10.09 5.33 2.54
C LEU A 111 9.27 4.64 1.44
N THR A 112 7.94 4.68 1.53
CA THR A 112 7.04 4.11 0.53
C THR A 112 7.21 4.76 -0.84
N GLN A 113 7.37 6.08 -0.87
CA GLN A 113 7.58 6.85 -2.10
C GLN A 113 8.97 6.61 -2.70
N ARG A 114 10.01 6.47 -1.87
CA ARG A 114 11.35 6.12 -2.32
C ARG A 114 11.36 4.74 -2.97
N LEU A 115 10.70 3.74 -2.38
CA LEU A 115 10.55 2.42 -2.99
C LEU A 115 9.87 2.49 -4.36
N ARG A 116 8.77 3.26 -4.46
CA ARG A 116 8.07 3.50 -5.73
C ARG A 116 9.00 4.09 -6.78
N ASN A 117 9.80 5.08 -6.40
CA ASN A 117 10.74 5.75 -7.29
C ASN A 117 11.84 4.81 -7.77
N ILE A 118 12.30 3.86 -6.95
CA ILE A 118 13.26 2.84 -7.36
C ILE A 118 12.68 2.00 -8.51
N PHE A 119 11.48 1.46 -8.34
CA PHE A 119 10.82 0.66 -9.40
C PHE A 119 10.54 1.46 -10.68
N ASN A 120 10.20 2.75 -10.54
CA ASN A 120 9.91 3.61 -11.68
C ASN A 120 11.17 4.06 -12.44
N ASN A 121 12.27 4.34 -11.75
CA ASN A 121 13.38 5.11 -12.33
C ASN A 121 14.70 4.32 -12.46
N ALA A 122 14.86 3.17 -11.80
CA ALA A 122 16.05 2.36 -12.00
C ALA A 122 16.04 1.76 -13.42
N LYS A 123 17.16 1.90 -14.14
CA LYS A 123 17.31 1.51 -15.54
C LYS A 123 17.91 0.11 -15.72
N SER A 124 18.61 -0.39 -14.70
CA SER A 124 19.26 -1.71 -14.73
C SER A 124 19.08 -2.44 -13.42
N LYS A 125 19.38 -3.73 -13.43
CA LYS A 125 19.32 -4.62 -12.27
C LYS A 125 20.33 -4.21 -11.19
N GLU A 126 21.53 -3.81 -11.60
CA GLU A 126 22.63 -3.37 -10.74
C GLU A 126 22.28 -2.02 -10.10
N GLY A 127 21.73 -1.08 -10.89
CA GLY A 127 21.28 0.21 -10.37
C GLY A 127 20.11 0.06 -9.38
N ALA A 128 19.20 -0.89 -9.63
CA ALA A 128 18.14 -1.22 -8.69
C ALA A 128 18.66 -1.87 -7.42
N TYR A 129 19.64 -2.79 -7.53
CA TYR A 129 20.31 -3.43 -6.40
C TYR A 129 20.87 -2.38 -5.43
N THR A 130 21.70 -1.47 -5.93
CA THR A 130 22.33 -0.42 -5.10
C THR A 130 21.28 0.47 -4.44
N LYS A 131 20.25 0.88 -5.18
CA LYS A 131 19.19 1.74 -4.63
C LYS A 131 18.35 1.04 -3.58
N LEU A 132 18.06 -0.26 -3.75
CA LEU A 132 17.36 -1.07 -2.76
C LEU A 132 18.22 -1.28 -1.51
N ALA A 133 19.53 -1.50 -1.66
CA ALA A 133 20.47 -1.57 -0.54
C ALA A 133 20.43 -0.30 0.33
N HIS A 134 20.48 0.87 -0.30
CA HIS A 134 20.32 2.12 0.44
C HIS A 134 18.92 2.25 1.06
N TRP A 135 17.87 1.82 0.37
CA TRP A 135 16.50 1.86 0.94
C TRP A 135 16.36 0.94 2.16
N TYR A 136 17.05 -0.20 2.21
CA TYR A 136 17.07 -1.04 3.41
C TYR A 136 17.72 -0.34 4.60
N LYS A 137 18.87 0.29 4.38
CA LYS A 137 19.54 1.06 5.43
C LYS A 137 18.62 2.16 5.98
N ASP A 138 17.99 2.92 5.09
CA ASP A 138 16.99 3.92 5.47
C ASP A 138 15.86 3.32 6.32
N VAL A 139 15.35 2.14 5.97
CA VAL A 139 14.29 1.43 6.71
C VAL A 139 14.77 1.03 8.10
N GLU A 140 15.97 0.44 8.21
CA GLU A 140 16.57 0.03 9.47
C GLU A 140 16.75 1.22 10.41
N ASP A 141 17.27 2.35 9.90
CA ASP A 141 17.50 3.59 10.63
C ASP A 141 16.20 4.18 11.22
N THR A 142 15.03 3.89 10.63
CA THR A 142 13.74 4.37 11.17
C THR A 142 13.23 3.59 12.38
N GLY A 143 13.70 2.35 12.59
CA GLY A 143 13.18 1.47 13.65
C GLY A 143 11.74 0.99 13.47
N PHE A 144 11.09 1.26 12.32
CA PHE A 144 9.71 0.84 12.08
C PHE A 144 9.62 -0.68 11.88
N LYS A 145 9.12 -1.39 12.91
CA LYS A 145 8.95 -2.86 12.87
C LYS A 145 8.21 -3.34 11.62
N ALA A 146 7.13 -2.66 11.22
CA ALA A 146 6.35 -3.05 10.04
C ALA A 146 7.18 -2.94 8.74
N PHE A 147 7.99 -1.89 8.58
CA PHE A 147 8.88 -1.75 7.42
C PHE A 147 10.04 -2.75 7.46
N ASN A 148 10.59 -3.07 8.64
CA ASN A 148 11.63 -4.10 8.78
C ASN A 148 11.13 -5.49 8.35
N THR A 149 9.89 -5.86 8.70
CA THR A 149 9.27 -7.11 8.22
C THR A 149 9.15 -7.14 6.69
N ILE A 150 8.79 -6.01 6.08
CA ILE A 150 8.70 -5.91 4.63
C ILE A 150 10.09 -5.97 4.00
N ALA A 151 11.07 -5.29 4.58
CA ALA A 151 12.45 -5.34 4.13
C ALA A 151 12.94 -6.79 4.07
N ASN A 152 12.76 -7.56 5.14
CA ASN A 152 13.08 -8.99 5.18
C ASN A 152 12.36 -9.78 4.08
N THR A 153 11.07 -9.49 3.85
CA THR A 153 10.29 -10.14 2.78
C THR A 153 10.86 -9.85 1.39
N ILE A 154 11.28 -8.61 1.13
CA ILE A 154 11.93 -8.21 -0.12
C ILE A 154 13.29 -8.91 -0.25
N THR A 155 14.06 -9.01 0.84
CA THR A 155 15.39 -9.66 0.85
C THR A 155 15.29 -11.17 0.54
N ILE A 156 14.28 -11.85 1.09
CA ILE A 156 14.02 -13.27 0.79
C ILE A 156 13.69 -13.47 -0.71
N ASN A 157 13.01 -12.50 -1.33
CA ASN A 157 12.57 -12.57 -2.73
C ASN A 157 13.46 -11.76 -3.68
N TYR A 158 14.66 -11.39 -3.24
CA TYR A 158 15.44 -10.32 -3.86
C TYR A 158 15.77 -10.59 -5.33
N ARG A 159 16.15 -11.84 -5.65
CA ARG A 159 16.45 -12.27 -7.03
C ARG A 159 15.26 -12.07 -7.97
N SER A 160 14.06 -12.51 -7.59
CA SER A 160 12.88 -12.40 -8.46
C SER A 160 12.35 -10.97 -8.53
N ILE A 161 12.53 -10.16 -7.49
CA ILE A 161 12.24 -8.73 -7.51
C ILE A 161 13.20 -8.00 -8.46
N LEU A 162 14.50 -8.28 -8.40
CA LEU A 162 15.48 -7.65 -9.28
C LEU A 162 15.31 -8.04 -10.75
N ASN A 163 14.81 -9.25 -11.03
CA ASN A 163 14.52 -9.66 -12.40
C ASN A 163 13.44 -8.78 -13.08
N TYR A 164 12.63 -8.04 -12.30
CA TYR A 164 11.73 -7.02 -12.84
C TYR A 164 12.50 -6.02 -13.72
N PHE A 165 13.71 -5.63 -13.36
CA PHE A 165 14.47 -4.60 -14.09
C PHE A 165 15.08 -5.08 -15.41
N ILE A 166 14.90 -6.35 -15.79
CA ILE A 166 15.35 -6.89 -17.09
C ILE A 166 14.39 -6.45 -18.20
N ASN A 167 13.12 -6.86 -18.10
CA ASN A 167 12.09 -6.60 -19.12
C ASN A 167 10.96 -5.68 -18.62
N ARG A 168 10.93 -5.37 -17.31
CA ARG A 168 9.90 -4.56 -16.65
C ARG A 168 8.48 -5.10 -16.83
N SER A 169 8.36 -6.41 -17.04
CA SER A 169 7.09 -7.12 -17.14
C SER A 169 6.28 -6.96 -15.85
N THR A 170 4.99 -6.66 -15.98
CA THR A 170 4.05 -6.53 -14.85
C THR A 170 2.87 -7.47 -15.04
N ASN A 171 2.17 -7.78 -13.95
CA ASN A 171 1.00 -8.63 -13.98
C ASN A 171 -0.29 -7.87 -14.37
N ALA A 172 -0.18 -6.63 -14.85
CA ALA A 172 -1.31 -5.73 -15.07
C ALA A 172 -2.36 -6.28 -16.03
N SER A 173 -1.95 -6.99 -17.08
CA SER A 173 -2.87 -7.65 -18.02
C SER A 173 -3.69 -8.74 -17.32
N ALA A 174 -3.04 -9.58 -16.52
CA ALA A 174 -3.72 -10.62 -15.75
C ALA A 174 -4.62 -10.03 -14.65
N GLU A 175 -4.20 -8.95 -13.99
CA GLU A 175 -5.04 -8.23 -13.02
C GLU A 175 -6.29 -7.63 -13.67
N SER A 176 -6.16 -7.02 -14.86
CA SER A 176 -7.28 -6.51 -15.65
C SER A 176 -8.24 -7.63 -16.04
N PHE A 177 -7.71 -8.76 -16.50
CA PHE A 177 -8.52 -9.93 -16.84
C PHE A 177 -9.25 -10.49 -15.60
N ASN A 178 -8.55 -10.62 -14.47
CA ASN A 178 -9.15 -11.04 -13.20
C ASN A 178 -10.26 -10.09 -12.73
N ALA A 179 -10.11 -8.77 -12.96
CA ALA A 179 -11.15 -7.79 -12.67
C ALA A 179 -12.39 -8.00 -13.55
N LYS A 180 -12.22 -8.26 -14.85
CA LYS A 180 -13.32 -8.60 -15.77
C LYS A 180 -14.06 -9.86 -15.32
N ILE A 181 -13.34 -10.93 -14.96
CA ILE A 181 -13.93 -12.17 -14.46
C ILE A 181 -14.72 -11.91 -13.17
N LYS A 182 -14.17 -11.13 -12.23
CA LYS A 182 -14.86 -10.79 -10.98
C LYS A 182 -16.14 -10.01 -11.24
N ALA A 183 -16.11 -9.03 -12.15
CA ALA A 183 -17.28 -8.24 -12.54
C ALA A 183 -18.35 -9.14 -13.20
N PHE A 184 -17.94 -10.00 -14.12
CA PHE A 184 -18.82 -10.98 -14.77
C PHE A 184 -19.48 -11.90 -13.72
N ARG A 185 -18.70 -12.48 -12.82
CA ARG A 185 -19.22 -13.32 -11.73
C ARG A 185 -20.20 -12.58 -10.80
N ALA A 186 -19.95 -11.29 -10.53
CA ALA A 186 -20.83 -10.47 -9.69
C ALA A 186 -22.20 -10.23 -10.33
N GLN A 187 -22.27 -10.05 -11.66
CA GLN A 187 -23.53 -9.91 -12.40
C GLN A 187 -24.43 -11.15 -12.23
N PHE A 188 -23.86 -12.35 -12.19
CA PHE A 188 -24.61 -13.60 -12.02
C PHE A 188 -24.77 -14.03 -10.55
N ARG A 189 -24.38 -13.18 -9.60
CA ARG A 189 -24.44 -13.44 -8.14
C ARG A 189 -23.77 -14.76 -7.74
N GLY A 190 -22.66 -15.11 -8.41
CA GLY A 190 -21.91 -16.33 -8.16
C GLY A 190 -21.83 -17.26 -9.36
N VAL A 191 -21.39 -18.50 -9.10
CA VAL A 191 -21.24 -19.56 -10.12
C VAL A 191 -22.03 -20.77 -9.65
N LYS A 192 -23.16 -21.06 -10.30
CA LYS A 192 -23.97 -22.26 -10.01
C LYS A 192 -23.50 -23.48 -10.80
N ASN A 193 -23.12 -23.28 -12.07
CA ASN A 193 -22.60 -24.33 -12.95
C ASN A 193 -21.23 -23.88 -13.46
N ILE A 194 -20.18 -24.64 -13.09
CA ILE A 194 -18.79 -24.32 -13.41
C ILE A 194 -18.52 -24.48 -14.90
N GLU A 195 -19.01 -25.54 -15.53
CA GLU A 195 -18.81 -25.80 -16.96
C GLU A 195 -19.43 -24.68 -17.81
N PHE A 196 -20.67 -24.30 -17.52
CA PHE A 196 -21.33 -23.22 -18.23
C PHE A 196 -20.67 -21.86 -17.97
N PHE A 197 -20.13 -21.65 -16.76
CA PHE A 197 -19.36 -20.45 -16.46
C PHE A 197 -18.06 -20.39 -17.26
N LEU A 198 -17.32 -21.51 -17.34
CA LEU A 198 -16.10 -21.60 -18.15
C LEU A 198 -16.39 -21.42 -19.64
N TYR A 199 -17.44 -22.05 -20.16
CA TYR A 199 -17.91 -21.86 -21.54
C TYR A 199 -18.16 -20.39 -21.86
N ARG A 200 -18.88 -19.66 -21.00
CA ARG A 200 -19.13 -18.23 -21.23
C ARG A 200 -17.88 -17.39 -21.07
N LEU A 201 -16.99 -17.74 -20.14
CA LEU A 201 -15.74 -17.03 -19.94
C LEU A 201 -14.85 -17.13 -21.18
N THR A 202 -14.73 -18.31 -21.77
CA THR A 202 -13.99 -18.51 -23.02
C THR A 202 -14.66 -17.80 -24.20
N THR A 203 -15.98 -17.87 -24.35
CA THR A 203 -16.66 -17.27 -25.50
C THR A 203 -16.69 -15.73 -25.46
N ILE A 204 -16.63 -15.11 -24.28
CA ILE A 204 -16.73 -13.65 -24.12
C ILE A 204 -15.36 -12.99 -24.01
N PHE A 205 -14.37 -13.67 -23.40
CA PHE A 205 -13.09 -13.05 -23.04
C PHE A 205 -11.84 -13.72 -23.64
N ALA A 206 -11.96 -14.86 -24.33
CA ALA A 206 -10.87 -15.45 -25.12
C ALA A 206 -10.97 -15.01 -26.59
#